data_AF-A0A6C0LIU6-F1
#
_entry.id   AF-A0A6C0LIU6-F1
#
_cell.length_a   1.000
_cell.length_b   1.000
_cell.length_c   1.000
_cell.angle_alpha   90.00
_cell.angle_beta   90.00
_cell.angle_gamma   90.00
#
_symmetry.space_group_name_H-M   'P 1'
#
loop_
_entity.id
_entity.type
_entity.pdbx_description
1 polymer ?
#
loop_
_entity_poly.entity_id
_entity_poly.type
_entity_poly.pdbx_seq_one_letter_code
_entity_poly.pdbx_strand_id
1 'polypeptide(L)'
;MQDSTILNITTGEMVKDLKLEENNTHSVYRYKLEPHIVEAVSRFAKVHQFDKRADYKEAWALWCNEEDGMIEREVNRLAVLGYEGDVLDKMYKAGRYYFRTKKTNDDKKPKKRRHYVSMDSSILDAMDEHITSNYDSDCFTPANGYDWFVNHYKILLMNEIKRLIEEEPELQSNYISNKIKKTYKNRYYIFASAQN
;
A
#
# COMPACT_ATOMS: atom_id res chain seq x y z
N MET A 1 27.51 -64.76 -25.00
CA MET A 1 26.52 -65.66 -24.38
C MET A 1 25.68 -64.77 -23.50
N GLN A 2 24.51 -64.36 -24.01
CA GLN A 2 23.19 -64.92 -23.66
C GLN A 2 22.84 -64.58 -22.20
N ASP A 3 21.66 -64.11 -21.83
CA ASP A 3 20.44 -63.69 -22.52
C ASP A 3 19.50 -63.21 -21.39
N SER A 4 18.66 -62.22 -21.66
CA SER A 4 17.25 -62.17 -21.26
C SER A 4 16.77 -62.46 -19.81
N THR A 5 16.15 -61.42 -19.22
CA THR A 5 14.69 -61.39 -18.92
C THR A 5 14.21 -61.70 -17.47
N ILE A 6 13.70 -60.62 -16.84
CA ILE A 6 12.54 -60.46 -15.90
C ILE A 6 12.89 -60.20 -14.42
N LEU A 7 12.53 -59.00 -13.96
CA LEU A 7 11.57 -58.84 -12.85
C LEU A 7 10.81 -57.51 -12.95
N ASN A 8 9.50 -57.67 -13.03
CA ASN A 8 8.46 -56.66 -13.06
C ASN A 8 8.13 -56.18 -11.63
N ILE A 9 7.55 -54.97 -11.58
CA ILE A 9 6.72 -54.38 -10.52
C ILE A 9 7.48 -53.72 -9.35
N THR A 10 7.43 -52.39 -9.30
CA THR A 10 6.60 -51.66 -8.32
C THR A 10 6.38 -50.23 -8.81
N THR A 11 5.26 -50.05 -9.51
CA THR A 11 4.61 -48.75 -9.71
C THR A 11 4.07 -48.31 -8.35
N GLY A 12 4.68 -47.33 -7.71
CA GLY A 12 4.23 -46.93 -6.36
C GLY A 12 4.84 -45.66 -5.75
N GLU A 13 5.96 -45.13 -6.25
CA GLU A 13 6.65 -44.03 -5.58
C GLU A 13 7.14 -42.96 -6.56
N MET A 14 6.25 -42.17 -7.17
CA MET A 14 6.60 -40.86 -7.79
C MET A 14 5.39 -39.90 -7.89
N VAL A 15 4.55 -39.78 -6.85
CA VAL A 15 3.51 -38.73 -6.82
C VAL A 15 3.32 -38.13 -5.42
N LYS A 16 4.35 -37.44 -4.92
CA LYS A 16 4.32 -36.45 -3.81
C LYS A 16 5.52 -35.55 -4.11
N ASP A 17 5.41 -34.31 -4.59
CA ASP A 17 4.59 -33.21 -4.14
C ASP A 17 4.35 -32.23 -5.30
N LEU A 18 3.14 -32.21 -5.84
CA LEU A 18 2.59 -31.02 -6.51
C LEU A 18 1.65 -30.38 -5.49
N LYS A 19 2.21 -29.62 -4.55
CA LYS A 19 1.41 -28.64 -3.82
C LYS A 19 1.07 -27.54 -4.83
N LEU A 20 -0.17 -27.58 -5.34
CA LEU A 20 -0.81 -26.37 -5.82
C LEU A 20 -0.81 -25.42 -4.61
N GLU A 21 0.04 -24.40 -4.67
CA GLU A 21 -0.05 -23.26 -3.78
C GLU A 21 -1.43 -22.64 -4.01
N GLU A 22 -2.35 -22.90 -3.08
CA GLU A 22 -3.59 -22.14 -2.98
C GLU A 22 -3.21 -20.66 -2.86
N ASN A 23 -3.52 -19.90 -3.90
CA ASN A 23 -3.37 -18.45 -3.92
C ASN A 23 -4.18 -17.89 -2.74
N ASN A 24 -3.51 -17.64 -1.63
CA ASN A 24 -4.03 -16.90 -0.51
C ASN A 24 -4.46 -15.52 -1.04
N THR A 25 -5.77 -15.35 -1.25
CA THR A 25 -6.39 -14.15 -1.81
C THR A 25 -6.40 -13.04 -0.77
N HIS A 26 -5.23 -12.62 -0.31
CA HIS A 26 -5.09 -11.32 0.30
C HIS A 26 -5.42 -10.29 -0.79
N SER A 27 -6.54 -9.58 -0.64
CA SER A 27 -6.95 -8.51 -1.54
C SER A 27 -5.78 -7.54 -1.75
N VAL A 28 -5.20 -7.55 -2.95
CA VAL A 28 -4.05 -6.70 -3.28
C VAL A 28 -4.59 -5.28 -3.50
N TYR A 29 -4.63 -4.48 -2.43
CA TYR A 29 -5.04 -3.08 -2.51
C TYR A 29 -4.07 -2.22 -3.34
N ARG A 30 -2.82 -2.67 -3.50
CA ARG A 30 -1.77 -1.92 -4.21
C ARG A 30 -0.94 -2.81 -5.11
N TYR A 31 -1.35 -2.86 -6.37
CA TYR A 31 -0.59 -3.48 -7.46
C TYR A 31 0.68 -2.68 -7.78
N LYS A 32 1.85 -3.25 -7.51
CA LYS A 32 3.16 -2.65 -7.80
C LYS A 32 3.63 -3.04 -9.19
N LEU A 33 4.30 -2.11 -9.86
CA LEU A 33 5.04 -2.39 -11.09
C LEU A 33 6.28 -3.24 -10.77
N GLU A 34 6.68 -4.10 -11.70
CA GLU A 34 7.94 -4.84 -11.55
C GLU A 34 9.17 -3.92 -11.51
N PRO A 35 10.25 -4.32 -10.80
CA PRO A 35 11.45 -3.49 -10.70
C PRO A 35 12.05 -3.09 -12.06
N HIS A 36 12.06 -4.00 -13.02
CA HIS A 36 12.60 -3.74 -14.36
C HIS A 36 11.75 -2.71 -15.14
N ILE A 37 10.42 -2.77 -15.01
CA ILE A 37 9.49 -1.78 -15.56
C ILE A 37 9.72 -0.41 -14.93
N VAL A 38 9.84 -0.38 -13.60
CA VAL A 38 10.13 0.85 -12.85
C VAL A 38 11.43 1.49 -13.32
N GLU A 39 12.48 0.70 -13.54
CA GLU A 39 13.76 1.18 -14.06
C GLU A 39 13.62 1.74 -15.48
N ALA A 40 12.96 1.01 -16.38
CA ALA A 40 12.76 1.43 -17.76
C ALA A 40 11.99 2.76 -17.86
N VAL A 41 10.87 2.88 -17.14
CA VAL A 41 10.09 4.13 -17.07
C VAL A 41 10.90 5.26 -16.42
N SER A 42 11.73 4.95 -15.43
CA SER A 42 12.61 5.96 -14.80
C SER A 42 13.66 6.48 -15.77
N ARG A 43 14.25 5.60 -16.58
CA ARG A 43 15.23 5.97 -17.61
C ARG A 43 14.59 6.88 -18.66
N PHE A 44 13.43 6.50 -19.19
CA PHE A 44 12.64 7.34 -20.09
C PHE A 44 12.36 8.72 -19.46
N ALA A 45 11.80 8.74 -18.25
CA ALA A 45 11.42 9.99 -17.59
C ALA A 45 12.62 10.92 -17.31
N LYS A 46 13.83 10.34 -17.14
CA LYS A 46 15.06 11.10 -16.92
C LYS A 46 15.58 11.73 -18.20
N VAL A 47 15.53 11.02 -19.33
CA VAL A 47 15.89 11.55 -20.66
C VAL A 47 14.99 12.73 -21.01
N HIS A 48 13.68 12.58 -20.80
CA HIS A 48 12.66 13.57 -21.14
C HIS A 48 12.35 14.54 -19.98
N GLN A 49 13.29 14.77 -19.04
CA GLN A 49 13.01 15.53 -17.82
C GLN A 49 12.72 17.02 -18.06
N PHE A 50 13.27 17.57 -19.14
CA PHE A 50 13.11 18.98 -19.53
C PHE A 50 12.08 19.20 -20.63
N ASP A 51 11.46 18.12 -21.10
CA ASP A 51 10.49 18.18 -22.19
C ASP A 51 9.23 18.93 -21.75
N LYS A 52 8.65 19.65 -22.71
CA LYS A 52 7.32 20.22 -22.52
C LYS A 52 6.29 19.10 -22.54
N ARG A 53 5.09 19.41 -22.06
CA ARG A 53 3.99 18.44 -21.95
C ARG A 53 3.67 17.73 -23.27
N ALA A 54 3.72 18.45 -24.40
CA ALA A 54 3.40 17.91 -25.72
C ALA A 54 4.47 16.90 -26.15
N ASP A 55 5.73 17.35 -26.18
CA ASP A 55 6.91 16.56 -26.54
C ASP A 55 7.03 15.29 -25.69
N TYR A 56 6.82 15.39 -24.37
CA TYR A 56 6.83 14.23 -23.47
C TYR A 56 5.74 13.20 -23.81
N LYS A 57 4.56 13.66 -24.24
CA LYS A 57 3.45 12.76 -24.59
C LYS A 57 3.73 12.04 -25.92
N GLU A 58 4.32 12.73 -26.88
CA GLU A 58 4.74 12.16 -28.16
C GLU A 58 5.85 11.12 -27.96
N ALA A 59 6.91 11.51 -27.24
CA ALA A 59 8.01 10.60 -26.88
C ALA A 59 7.51 9.37 -26.10
N TRP A 60 6.53 9.54 -25.22
CA TRP A 60 5.94 8.42 -24.48
C TRP A 60 5.25 7.42 -25.41
N ALA A 61 4.49 7.91 -26.40
CA ALA A 61 3.82 7.03 -27.36
C ALA A 61 4.84 6.24 -28.19
N LEU A 62 5.93 6.88 -28.63
CA LEU A 62 7.02 6.22 -29.33
C LEU A 62 7.69 5.15 -28.45
N TRP A 63 8.05 5.51 -27.23
CA TRP A 63 8.66 4.58 -26.27
C TRP A 63 7.76 3.38 -25.96
N CYS A 64 6.45 3.57 -25.84
CA CYS A 64 5.51 2.46 -25.63
C CYS A 64 5.50 1.48 -26.82
N ASN A 65 5.63 1.99 -28.05
CA ASN A 65 5.71 1.13 -29.23
C ASN A 65 7.05 0.38 -29.31
N GLU A 66 8.15 1.00 -28.89
CA GLU A 66 9.47 0.38 -28.87
C GLU A 66 9.58 -0.74 -27.82
N GLU A 67 8.98 -0.52 -26.64
CA GLU A 67 9.05 -1.44 -25.49
C GLU A 67 7.78 -2.29 -25.32
N ASP A 68 6.97 -2.42 -26.38
CA ASP A 68 5.64 -3.03 -26.34
C ASP A 68 5.64 -4.42 -25.69
N GLY A 69 6.56 -5.31 -26.09
CA GLY A 69 6.65 -6.65 -25.49
C GLY A 69 7.03 -6.68 -24.00
N MET A 70 7.72 -5.64 -23.49
CA MET A 70 7.94 -5.49 -22.05
C MET A 70 6.66 -5.03 -21.35
N ILE A 71 5.96 -4.08 -21.95
CA ILE A 71 4.71 -3.51 -21.42
C ILE A 71 3.61 -4.56 -21.40
N GLU A 72 3.39 -5.29 -22.50
CA GLU A 72 2.37 -6.35 -22.59
C GLU A 72 2.54 -7.42 -21.51
N ARG A 73 3.79 -7.84 -21.24
CA ARG A 73 4.06 -8.80 -20.16
C ARG A 73 3.65 -8.24 -18.80
N GLU A 74 3.89 -6.96 -18.55
CA GLU A 74 3.47 -6.30 -17.31
C GLU A 74 1.95 -6.12 -17.23
N VAL A 75 1.29 -5.80 -18.35
CA VAL A 75 -0.18 -5.73 -18.44
C VAL A 75 -0.78 -7.07 -18.07
N ASN A 76 -0.31 -8.15 -18.69
CA ASN A 76 -0.77 -9.50 -18.43
C ASN A 76 -0.51 -9.92 -16.98
N ARG A 77 0.68 -9.64 -16.44
CA ARG A 77 1.01 -9.95 -15.05
C ARG A 77 0.07 -9.23 -14.07
N LEU A 78 -0.20 -7.94 -14.30
CA LEU A 78 -1.10 -7.18 -13.44
C LEU A 78 -2.56 -7.64 -13.57
N ALA A 79 -3.01 -7.99 -14.79
CA ALA A 79 -4.33 -8.56 -15.01
C ALA A 79 -4.50 -9.91 -14.26
N VAL A 80 -3.49 -10.80 -14.33
CA VAL A 80 -3.48 -12.07 -13.58
C VAL A 80 -3.53 -11.85 -12.07
N LEU A 81 -2.92 -10.77 -11.57
CA LEU A 81 -3.00 -10.39 -10.15
C LEU A 81 -4.36 -9.78 -9.77
N GLY A 82 -5.24 -9.46 -10.73
CA GLY A 82 -6.55 -8.85 -10.49
C GLY A 82 -6.58 -7.32 -10.59
N TYR A 83 -5.61 -6.70 -11.28
CA TYR A 83 -5.64 -5.26 -11.55
C TYR A 83 -6.52 -4.95 -12.76
N GLU A 84 -7.60 -4.18 -12.54
CA GLU A 84 -8.56 -3.78 -13.58
C GLU A 84 -8.25 -2.40 -14.21
N GLY A 85 -7.19 -1.73 -13.76
CA GLY A 85 -6.86 -0.39 -14.24
C GLY A 85 -5.95 -0.37 -15.48
N ASP A 86 -5.84 0.81 -16.09
CA ASP A 86 -4.94 1.04 -17.22
C ASP A 86 -3.46 1.09 -16.77
N VAL A 87 -2.70 0.08 -17.17
CA VAL A 87 -1.28 -0.07 -16.84
C VAL A 87 -0.42 0.99 -17.54
N LEU A 88 -0.74 1.37 -18.78
CA LEU A 88 -0.02 2.42 -19.51
C LEU A 88 -0.20 3.78 -18.84
N ASP A 89 -1.42 4.13 -18.44
CA ASP A 89 -1.69 5.36 -17.70
C ASP A 89 -1.00 5.35 -16.32
N LYS A 90 -1.00 4.20 -15.63
CA LYS A 90 -0.27 4.01 -14.37
C LYS A 90 1.24 4.25 -14.55
N MET A 91 1.84 3.70 -15.61
CA MET A 91 3.25 3.88 -15.94
C MET A 91 3.55 5.33 -16.35
N TYR A 92 2.69 5.97 -17.16
CA TYR A 92 2.84 7.36 -17.57
C TYR A 92 2.81 8.31 -16.36
N LYS A 93 1.87 8.10 -15.44
CA LYS A 93 1.80 8.85 -14.18
C LYS A 93 3.03 8.59 -13.31
N ALA A 94 3.51 7.35 -13.24
CA ALA A 94 4.76 7.02 -12.55
C ALA A 94 5.96 7.79 -13.11
N GLY A 95 6.14 7.76 -14.44
CA GLY A 95 7.19 8.50 -15.15
C GLY A 95 7.12 10.00 -14.91
N ARG A 96 5.98 10.61 -15.23
CA ARG A 96 5.84 12.08 -15.27
C ARG A 96 5.85 12.75 -13.90
N TYR A 97 5.23 12.12 -12.90
CA TYR A 97 5.08 12.70 -11.57
C TYR A 97 6.15 12.22 -10.60
N TYR A 98 6.48 10.92 -10.61
CA TYR A 98 7.39 10.35 -9.62
C TYR A 98 8.83 10.29 -10.09
N PHE A 99 9.10 9.81 -11.31
CA PHE A 99 10.48 9.57 -11.76
C PHE A 99 11.13 10.78 -12.40
N ARG A 100 10.35 11.66 -13.05
CA ARG A 100 10.84 12.92 -13.63
C ARG A 100 11.37 13.90 -12.58
N THR A 101 10.71 13.97 -11.42
CA THR A 101 10.99 14.99 -10.39
C THR A 101 11.76 14.44 -9.18
N LYS A 102 11.83 13.12 -9.03
CA LYS A 102 12.72 12.52 -8.02
C LYS A 102 14.15 12.91 -8.37
N LYS A 103 14.70 13.85 -7.61
CA LYS A 103 16.14 13.81 -7.33
C LYS A 103 16.39 12.42 -6.75
N THR A 104 17.29 11.65 -7.37
CA THR A 104 17.92 10.47 -6.78
C THR A 104 18.52 10.95 -5.45
N ASN A 105 17.72 10.89 -4.39
CA ASN A 105 18.10 11.30 -3.04
C ASN A 105 18.94 10.17 -2.44
N ASP A 106 20.02 9.79 -3.12
CA ASP A 106 20.97 8.81 -2.60
C ASP A 106 21.64 9.32 -1.31
N ASP A 107 21.52 10.63 -1.03
CA ASP A 107 22.03 11.28 0.19
C ASP A 107 21.04 11.32 1.37
N LYS A 108 19.77 10.90 1.21
CA LYS A 108 18.85 10.85 2.36
C LYS A 108 19.10 9.59 3.16
N LYS A 109 20.06 9.66 4.08
CA LYS A 109 20.25 8.65 5.13
C LYS A 109 18.87 8.29 5.72
N PRO A 110 18.55 7.00 5.85
CA PRO A 110 17.26 6.57 6.37
C PRO A 110 17.03 7.23 7.73
N LYS A 111 15.94 8.01 7.82
CA LYS A 111 15.57 8.68 9.07
C LYS A 111 15.39 7.60 10.13
N LYS A 112 16.12 7.71 11.25
CA LYS A 112 15.94 6.80 12.39
C LYS A 112 14.45 6.75 12.74
N ARG A 113 13.88 5.54 12.76
CA ARG A 113 12.49 5.36 13.19
C ARG A 113 12.39 5.84 14.65
N ARG A 114 11.37 6.64 14.92
CA ARG A 114 11.06 7.05 16.29
C ARG A 114 10.60 5.83 17.10
N HIS A 115 10.77 5.90 18.42
CA HIS A 115 10.12 4.97 19.32
C HIS A 115 8.61 5.00 19.06
N TYR A 116 7.99 3.82 18.95
CA TYR A 116 6.55 3.71 18.72
C TYR A 116 5.85 3.65 20.07
N VAL A 117 5.04 4.68 20.36
CA VAL A 117 4.18 4.70 21.54
C VAL A 117 2.77 4.24 21.14
N SER A 118 2.20 3.27 21.85
CA SER A 118 0.81 2.84 21.66
C SER A 118 -0.16 3.85 22.27
N MET A 119 -1.38 3.90 21.73
CA MET A 119 -2.48 4.63 22.38
C MET A 119 -3.03 3.76 23.51
N ASP A 120 -3.51 4.38 24.58
CA ASP A 120 -4.18 3.67 25.67
C ASP A 120 -5.44 2.93 25.18
N SER A 121 -5.70 1.74 25.72
CA SER A 121 -6.83 0.91 25.28
C SER A 121 -8.18 1.54 25.56
N SER A 122 -8.35 2.28 26.66
CA SER A 122 -9.62 2.93 26.98
C SER A 122 -10.01 4.01 25.97
N ILE A 123 -9.02 4.73 25.44
CA ILE A 123 -9.21 5.69 24.35
C ILE A 123 -9.67 4.95 23.10
N LEU A 124 -9.04 3.82 22.81
CA LEU A 124 -9.34 3.04 21.61
C LEU A 124 -10.76 2.47 21.66
N ASP A 125 -11.17 1.94 22.80
CA ASP A 125 -12.51 1.42 23.03
C ASP A 125 -13.56 2.53 22.91
N ALA A 126 -13.30 3.70 23.50
CA ALA A 126 -14.18 4.87 23.39
C ALA A 126 -14.32 5.37 21.93
N MET A 127 -13.25 5.30 21.14
CA MET A 127 -13.32 5.63 19.71
C MET A 127 -14.22 4.66 18.96
N ASP A 128 -14.04 3.35 19.19
CA ASP A 128 -14.82 2.30 18.53
C ASP A 128 -16.31 2.37 18.92
N GLU A 129 -16.61 2.58 20.20
CA GLU A 129 -17.98 2.78 20.70
C GLU A 129 -18.63 4.01 20.06
N HIS A 130 -17.92 5.13 20.02
CA HIS A 130 -18.41 6.36 19.40
C HIS A 130 -18.66 6.20 17.90
N ILE A 131 -17.76 5.51 17.19
CA ILE A 131 -17.92 5.22 15.75
C ILE A 131 -19.14 4.32 15.53
N THR A 132 -19.22 3.20 16.25
CA THR A 132 -20.31 2.22 16.11
C THR A 132 -21.67 2.86 16.38
N SER A 133 -21.77 3.70 17.41
CA SER A 133 -23.03 4.35 17.80
C SER A 133 -23.53 5.42 16.82
N ASN A 134 -22.65 5.96 15.97
CA ASN A 134 -22.98 7.06 15.07
C ASN A 134 -22.85 6.70 13.58
N TYR A 135 -22.35 5.51 13.25
CA TYR A 135 -22.00 5.14 11.87
C TYR A 135 -23.18 5.23 10.89
N ASP A 136 -24.38 4.84 11.33
CA ASP A 136 -25.59 4.80 10.50
C ASP A 136 -26.19 6.19 10.26
N SER A 137 -25.64 7.25 10.85
CA SER A 137 -26.12 8.62 10.64
C SER A 137 -25.62 9.18 9.31
N ASP A 138 -26.53 9.69 8.49
CA ASP A 138 -26.25 10.23 7.14
C ASP A 138 -25.18 11.34 7.11
N CYS A 139 -24.99 12.07 8.22
CA CYS A 139 -24.01 13.15 8.32
C CYS A 139 -22.69 12.73 8.99
N PHE A 140 -22.56 11.45 9.37
CA PHE A 140 -21.40 10.95 10.08
C PHE A 140 -20.27 10.59 9.13
N THR A 141 -19.31 11.50 9.06
CA THR A 141 -18.06 11.31 8.31
C THR A 141 -16.87 11.18 9.27
N PRO A 142 -15.76 10.57 8.85
CA PRO A 142 -14.56 10.49 9.70
C PRO A 142 -13.98 11.86 10.07
N ALA A 143 -14.35 12.93 9.36
CA ALA A 143 -13.99 14.29 9.74
C ALA A 143 -14.90 14.83 10.86
N ASN A 144 -16.21 14.90 10.64
CA ASN A 144 -17.14 15.44 11.62
C ASN A 144 -17.23 14.58 12.87
N GLY A 145 -17.19 13.25 12.72
CA GLY A 145 -17.18 12.32 13.84
C GLY A 145 -15.96 12.51 14.75
N TYR A 146 -14.79 12.83 14.18
CA TYR A 146 -13.63 13.17 15.00
C TYR A 146 -13.86 14.45 15.82
N ASP A 147 -14.44 15.48 15.20
CA ASP A 147 -14.71 16.75 15.89
C ASP A 147 -15.76 16.56 17.01
N TRP A 148 -16.77 15.69 16.81
CA TRP A 148 -17.72 15.31 17.85
C TRP A 148 -17.05 14.54 18.98
N PHE A 149 -16.22 13.56 18.65
CA PHE A 149 -15.46 12.77 19.61
C PHE A 149 -14.58 13.65 20.49
N VAL A 150 -13.82 14.57 19.90
CA VAL A 150 -12.97 15.51 20.64
C VAL A 150 -13.79 16.39 21.59
N ASN A 151 -15.00 16.78 21.19
CA ASN A 151 -15.86 17.61 22.03
C ASN A 151 -16.49 16.84 23.20
N HIS A 152 -16.83 15.56 23.01
CA HIS A 152 -17.50 14.74 24.01
C HIS A 152 -16.51 14.06 24.98
N TYR A 153 -15.34 13.63 24.49
CA TYR A 153 -14.36 12.84 25.25
C TYR A 153 -13.15 13.66 25.73
N LYS A 154 -13.32 14.96 25.99
CA LYS A 154 -12.23 15.89 26.34
C LYS A 154 -11.38 15.40 27.52
N ILE A 155 -12.02 14.93 28.60
CA ILE A 155 -11.31 14.51 29.82
C ILE A 155 -10.44 13.29 29.53
N LEU A 156 -11.00 12.29 28.83
CA LEU A 156 -10.28 11.08 28.45
C LEU A 156 -9.07 11.43 27.58
N LEU A 157 -9.26 12.30 26.58
CA LEU A 157 -8.19 12.80 25.72
C LEU A 157 -7.12 13.57 26.49
N MET A 158 -7.49 14.41 27.46
CA MET A 158 -6.52 15.13 28.28
C MET A 158 -5.64 14.19 29.11
N ASN A 159 -6.24 13.14 29.69
CA ASN A 159 -5.49 12.13 30.43
C ASN A 159 -4.51 11.38 29.53
N GLU A 160 -4.93 11.02 28.32
CA GLU A 160 -4.06 10.35 27.36
C GLU A 160 -2.94 11.26 26.86
N ILE A 161 -3.24 12.53 26.56
CA ILE A 161 -2.22 13.51 26.18
C ILE A 161 -1.19 13.67 27.30
N LYS A 162 -1.64 13.70 28.56
CA LYS A 162 -0.76 13.79 29.72
C LYS A 162 0.15 12.55 29.82
N ARG A 163 -0.42 11.33 29.73
CA ARG A 163 0.34 10.08 29.72
C ARG A 163 1.40 10.06 28.61
N LEU A 164 1.04 10.46 27.39
CA LEU A 164 1.95 10.49 26.24
C LEU A 164 3.10 11.50 26.40
N ILE A 165 2.85 12.65 27.05
CA ILE A 165 3.90 13.63 27.36
C ILE A 165 4.81 13.13 28.48
N GLU A 166 4.26 12.43 29.47
CA GLU A 166 5.03 11.84 30.57
C GLU A 166 5.95 10.70 30.09
N GLU A 167 5.46 9.85 29.18
CA GLU A 167 6.26 8.77 28.56
C GLU A 167 7.30 9.30 27.57
N GLU A 168 6.99 10.35 26.82
CA GLU A 168 7.87 10.93 25.81
C GLU A 168 7.92 12.47 25.93
N PRO A 169 8.77 13.02 26.82
CA PRO A 169 8.82 14.47 27.08
C PRO A 169 9.22 15.33 25.86
N GLU A 170 9.94 14.75 24.90
CA GLU A 170 10.34 15.44 23.66
C GLU A 170 9.22 15.46 22.59
N LEU A 171 8.09 14.82 22.87
CA LEU A 171 7.02 14.67 21.90
C LEU A 171 6.27 15.99 21.68
N GLN A 172 6.30 16.45 20.45
CA GLN A 172 5.63 17.69 20.05
C GLN A 172 4.10 17.53 20.14
N SER A 173 3.40 18.54 20.67
CA SER A 173 1.93 18.52 20.82
C SER A 173 1.20 18.26 19.50
N ASN A 174 1.68 18.83 18.39
CA ASN A 174 1.12 18.60 17.06
C ASN A 174 1.20 17.13 16.63
N TYR A 175 2.21 16.38 17.08
CA TYR A 175 2.37 14.96 16.78
C TYR A 175 1.32 14.15 17.52
N ILE A 176 1.08 14.45 18.79
CA ILE A 176 0.06 13.78 19.61
C ILE A 176 -1.32 14.01 18.99
N SER A 177 -1.68 15.26 18.70
CA SER A 177 -2.96 15.59 18.06
C SER A 177 -3.14 14.88 16.72
N ASN A 178 -2.09 14.84 15.88
CA ASN A 178 -2.13 14.13 14.62
C ASN A 178 -2.25 12.61 14.79
N LYS A 179 -1.61 12.03 15.82
CA LYS A 179 -1.70 10.61 16.15
C LYS A 179 -3.12 10.25 16.55
N ILE A 180 -3.74 11.02 17.46
CA ILE A 180 -5.13 10.79 17.90
C ILE A 180 -6.09 10.88 16.71
N LYS A 181 -6.02 11.96 15.93
CA LYS A 181 -6.85 12.16 14.73
C LYS A 181 -6.69 11.04 13.71
N LYS A 182 -5.45 10.63 13.43
CA LYS A 182 -5.17 9.54 12.49
C LYS A 182 -5.69 8.21 13.01
N THR A 183 -5.54 7.95 14.31
CA THR A 183 -6.03 6.72 14.96
C THR A 183 -7.54 6.62 14.83
N TYR A 184 -8.27 7.69 15.18
CA TYR A 184 -9.73 7.75 15.05
C TYR A 184 -10.19 7.49 13.60
N LYS A 185 -9.62 8.21 12.62
CA LYS A 185 -10.01 8.05 11.21
C LYS A 185 -9.70 6.65 10.69
N ASN A 186 -8.55 6.09 11.07
CA ASN A 186 -8.20 4.73 10.67
C ASN A 186 -9.19 3.71 11.24
N ARG A 187 -9.61 3.87 12.51
CA ARG A 187 -10.64 3.02 13.14
C ARG A 187 -11.97 3.11 12.41
N TYR A 188 -12.39 4.32 12.04
CA TYR A 188 -13.59 4.50 11.22
C TYR A 188 -13.51 3.70 9.92
N TYR A 189 -12.39 3.78 9.17
CA TYR A 189 -12.27 3.05 7.91
C TYR A 189 -12.19 1.53 8.10
N ILE A 190 -11.58 1.06 9.19
CA ILE A 190 -11.59 -0.36 9.55
C ILE A 190 -13.03 -0.84 9.80
N PHE A 191 -13.78 -0.09 10.61
CA PHE A 191 -15.19 -0.39 10.88
C PHE A 191 -16.01 -0.37 9.58
N ALA A 192 -15.91 0.69 8.79
CA ALA A 192 -16.61 0.83 7.51
C ALA A 192 -16.31 -0.30 6.53
N SER A 193 -15.05 -0.73 6.45
CA SER A 193 -14.64 -1.85 5.59
C SER A 193 -15.19 -3.20 6.04
N ALA A 194 -15.55 -3.36 7.32
CA ALA A 194 -16.15 -4.58 7.84
C ALA A 194 -17.68 -4.64 7.66
N GLN A 195 -18.33 -3.49 7.36
CA GLN A 195 -19.77 -3.41 7.09
C GLN A 195 -20.12 -3.59 5.60
N ASN A 196 -19.11 -3.59 4.71
CA ASN A 196 -19.25 -3.82 3.27
C ASN A 196 -18.83 -5.25 2.92
#